data_AF-A0A8J7RJF9-F1
#
_entry.id   AF-A0A8J7RJF9-F1
#
_cell.length_a   1.000
_cell.length_b   1.000
_cell.length_c   1.000
_cell.angle_alpha   90.00
_cell.angle_beta   90.00
_cell.angle_gamma   90.00
#
_symmetry.space_group_name_H-M   'P 1'
#
loop_
_entity.id
_entity.type
_entity.pdbx_description
1 polymer ?
#
loop_
_entity_poly.entity_id
_entity_poly.type
_entity_poly.pdbx_seq_one_letter_code
_entity_poly.pdbx_strand_id
1 'polypeptide(L)'
;MTSADIIQTMLAPGLMISACGLLLLGMSNKYSVVLSRIRVLDNEKRDHLHDDLARQTHDDPRLSCVLEQLSELQTRAQFERDAIVCYSAAVAFFVLTSIFIGFSVLGGIEILGALTIASFLVGMLLVLAGVLFAGWEAVKGYRIICLDMQNE
;
A
#
# COMPACT_ATOMS: atom_id res chain seq x y z
N MET A 1 30.06 7.02 24.34
CA MET A 1 28.77 6.30 24.30
C MET A 1 28.91 5.04 25.12
N THR A 2 27.98 4.79 26.03
CA THR A 2 27.88 3.51 26.72
C THR A 2 27.21 2.48 25.80
N SER A 3 27.41 1.18 26.06
CA SER A 3 26.77 0.11 25.28
C SER A 3 25.24 0.22 25.24
N ALA A 4 24.65 0.78 26.30
CA ALA A 4 23.21 1.03 26.40
C ALA A 4 22.72 2.11 25.41
N ASP A 5 23.48 3.19 25.22
CA ASP A 5 23.13 4.28 24.28
C ASP A 5 23.09 3.77 22.83
N ILE A 6 24.00 2.86 22.49
CA ILE A 6 24.06 2.23 21.16
C ILE A 6 22.80 1.39 20.91
N ILE A 7 22.40 0.57 21.89
CA ILE A 7 21.19 -0.25 21.79
C ILE A 7 19.95 0.64 21.68
N GLN A 8 19.85 1.72 22.45
CA GLN A 8 18.75 2.68 22.34
C GLN A 8 18.69 3.35 20.96
N THR A 9 19.83 3.69 20.38
CA THR A 9 19.90 4.30 19.05
C THR A 9 19.47 3.29 17.97
N MET A 10 19.82 2.01 18.12
CA MET A 10 19.39 0.93 17.21
C MET A 10 17.92 0.56 17.36
N LEU A 11 17.28 0.86 18.50
CA LEU A 11 15.86 0.59 18.71
C LEU A 11 14.96 1.51 17.87
N ALA A 12 15.39 2.74 17.56
CA ALA A 12 14.55 3.70 16.84
C ALA A 12 14.12 3.21 15.44
N PRO A 13 15.02 2.73 14.56
CA PRO A 13 14.61 2.08 13.31
C PRO A 13 13.74 0.83 13.53
N GLY A 14 14.03 0.04 14.57
CA GLY A 14 13.25 -1.15 14.92
C GLY A 14 11.78 -0.85 15.22
N LEU A 15 11.51 0.20 16.02
CA LEU A 15 10.16 0.66 16.31
C LEU A 15 9.42 1.15 15.05
N MET A 16 10.13 1.84 14.16
CA MET A 16 9.57 2.29 12.88
C MET A 16 9.19 1.11 11.98
N ILE A 17 10.02 0.08 11.93
CA ILE A 17 9.71 -1.16 11.19
C ILE A 17 8.46 -1.82 11.77
N SER A 18 8.31 -1.91 13.09
CA SER A 18 7.11 -2.45 13.73
C SER A 18 5.85 -1.67 13.39
N ALA A 19 5.91 -0.32 13.44
CA ALA A 19 4.80 0.53 13.05
C ALA A 19 4.43 0.35 11.56
N CYS A 20 5.42 0.31 10.67
CA CYS A 20 5.20 0.02 9.25
C CYS A 20 4.61 -1.36 9.02
N GLY A 21 4.99 -2.36 9.82
CA GLY A 21 4.44 -3.71 9.77
C GLY A 21 2.93 -3.74 10.03
N LEU A 22 2.44 -2.94 10.99
CA LEU A 22 1.01 -2.80 11.26
C LEU A 22 0.27 -2.12 10.09
N LEU A 23 0.85 -1.07 9.52
CA LEU A 23 0.28 -0.39 8.34
C LEU A 23 0.23 -1.32 7.12
N LEU A 24 1.32 -2.04 6.85
CA LEU A 24 1.40 -3.04 5.78
C LEU A 24 0.36 -4.14 5.96
N LEU A 25 0.16 -4.63 7.18
CA LEU A 25 -0.85 -5.65 7.46
C LEU A 25 -2.27 -5.12 7.15
N GLY A 26 -2.57 -3.90 7.60
CA GLY A 26 -3.85 -3.25 7.30
C GLY A 26 -4.09 -3.09 5.80
N MET A 27 -3.10 -2.57 5.07
CA MET A 27 -3.20 -2.36 3.63
C MET A 27 -3.24 -3.67 2.84
N SER A 28 -2.46 -4.68 3.23
CA SER A 28 -2.44 -5.99 2.55
C SER A 28 -3.77 -6.72 2.68
N ASN A 29 -4.40 -6.64 3.86
CA ASN A 29 -5.75 -7.19 4.06
C ASN A 29 -6.77 -6.47 3.18
N LYS A 30 -6.71 -5.14 3.11
CA LYS A 30 -7.59 -4.34 2.27
C LYS A 30 -7.44 -4.70 0.79
N TYR A 31 -6.20 -4.77 0.31
CA TYR A 31 -5.85 -5.17 -1.05
C TYR A 31 -6.33 -6.56 -1.42
N SER A 32 -6.20 -7.52 -0.50
CA SER A 32 -6.71 -8.89 -0.69
C SER A 32 -8.23 -8.93 -0.88
N VAL A 33 -8.97 -8.13 -0.11
CA VAL A 33 -10.43 -8.01 -0.24
C VAL A 33 -10.82 -7.38 -1.58
N VAL A 34 -10.14 -6.31 -2.01
CA VAL A 34 -10.40 -5.66 -3.31
C VAL A 34 -10.13 -6.62 -4.46
N LEU A 35 -9.00 -7.34 -4.45
CA LEU A 35 -8.69 -8.34 -5.48
C LEU A 35 -9.69 -9.50 -5.50
N SER A 36 -10.17 -9.93 -4.34
CA SER A 36 -11.22 -10.96 -4.26
C SER A 36 -12.50 -10.50 -4.96
N ARG A 37 -12.94 -9.26 -4.72
CA ARG A 37 -14.10 -8.68 -5.41
C ARG A 37 -13.90 -8.59 -6.92
N ILE A 38 -12.72 -8.13 -7.37
CA ILE A 38 -12.40 -8.07 -8.81
C ILE A 38 -12.51 -9.46 -9.45
N ARG A 39 -12.00 -10.51 -8.79
CA ARG A 39 -12.08 -11.89 -9.31
C ARG A 39 -13.52 -12.41 -9.42
N VAL A 40 -14.37 -12.07 -8.46
CA VAL A 40 -15.80 -12.44 -8.51
C VAL A 40 -16.48 -11.76 -9.69
N LEU A 41 -16.31 -10.45 -9.83
CA LEU A 41 -16.90 -9.68 -10.95
C LEU A 41 -16.34 -10.11 -12.31
N ASP A 42 -15.06 -10.48 -12.41
CA ASP A 42 -14.46 -10.96 -13.65
C ASP A 42 -14.99 -12.35 -14.05
N ASN A 43 -15.30 -13.20 -13.08
CA ASN A 43 -15.99 -14.46 -13.33
C ASN A 43 -17.45 -14.21 -13.77
N GLU A 44 -18.18 -13.30 -13.13
CA GLU A 44 -19.54 -12.93 -13.57
C GLU A 44 -19.54 -12.39 -15.00
N LYS A 45 -18.60 -11.50 -15.34
CA LYS A 45 -18.42 -11.02 -16.72
C LYS A 45 -18.22 -12.18 -17.70
N ARG A 46 -17.39 -13.17 -17.36
CA ARG A 46 -17.13 -14.34 -18.21
C ARG A 46 -18.36 -15.21 -18.40
N ASP A 47 -19.12 -15.44 -17.34
CA ASP A 47 -20.35 -16.24 -17.40
C ASP A 47 -21.41 -15.54 -18.27
N HIS A 48 -21.57 -14.22 -18.11
CA HIS A 48 -22.45 -13.42 -18.96
C HIS A 48 -22.03 -13.41 -20.44
N LEU A 49 -20.73 -13.29 -20.73
CA LEU A 49 -20.22 -13.37 -22.11
C LEU A 49 -20.49 -14.74 -22.76
N HIS A 50 -20.40 -15.83 -21.98
CA HIS A 50 -20.73 -17.16 -22.45
C HIS A 50 -22.23 -17.32 -22.73
N ASP A 51 -23.09 -16.77 -21.88
CA ASP A 51 -24.55 -16.79 -22.05
C ASP A 51 -25.01 -15.91 -23.24
N ASP A 52 -24.38 -14.75 -23.47
CA ASP A 52 -24.69 -13.85 -24.59
C ASP A 52 -24.31 -14.45 -25.95
N LEU A 53 -23.16 -15.15 -26.04
CA LEU A 53 -22.78 -15.89 -27.24
C LEU A 53 -23.82 -16.97 -27.60
N ALA A 54 -24.49 -17.54 -26.59
CA ALA A 54 -25.55 -18.53 -26.78
C ALA A 54 -26.91 -17.89 -27.14
N ARG A 55 -27.16 -16.63 -26.74
CA ARG A 55 -28.46 -15.95 -26.90
C ARG A 55 -28.54 -14.87 -27.98
N GLN A 56 -27.43 -14.48 -28.64
CA GLN A 56 -27.38 -13.42 -29.67
C GLN A 56 -28.07 -12.11 -29.24
N THR A 57 -27.98 -11.74 -27.96
CA THR A 57 -28.51 -10.46 -27.48
C THR A 57 -27.33 -9.48 -27.42
N HIS A 58 -27.43 -8.34 -28.11
CA HIS A 58 -26.26 -7.50 -28.42
C HIS A 58 -26.06 -6.29 -27.50
N ASP A 59 -26.95 -6.06 -26.52
CA ASP A 59 -26.87 -4.94 -25.58
C ASP A 59 -27.50 -5.36 -24.24
N ASP A 60 -26.72 -5.96 -23.34
CA ASP A 60 -27.15 -6.18 -21.95
C ASP A 60 -26.63 -5.02 -21.07
N PRO A 61 -27.49 -4.07 -20.65
CA PRO A 61 -27.09 -2.94 -19.80
C PRO A 61 -26.48 -3.38 -18.46
N ARG A 62 -26.69 -4.63 -18.04
CA ARG A 62 -26.04 -5.20 -16.86
C ARG A 62 -24.53 -5.41 -17.05
N LEU A 63 -24.11 -5.83 -18.25
CA LEU A 63 -22.70 -6.07 -18.55
C LEU A 63 -21.89 -4.77 -18.52
N SER A 64 -22.46 -3.68 -19.03
CA SER A 64 -21.86 -2.34 -18.97
C SER A 64 -21.67 -1.87 -17.53
N CYS A 65 -22.66 -2.09 -16.65
CA CYS A 65 -22.57 -1.76 -15.23
C CYS A 65 -21.46 -2.56 -14.52
N VAL A 66 -21.34 -3.86 -14.80
CA VAL A 66 -20.26 -4.71 -14.25
C VAL A 66 -18.88 -4.21 -14.70
N LEU A 67 -18.72 -3.84 -15.97
CA LEU A 67 -17.46 -3.31 -16.50
C LEU A 67 -17.05 -1.99 -15.85
N GLU A 68 -18.01 -1.09 -15.59
CA GLU A 68 -17.77 0.18 -14.92
C GLU A 68 -17.30 -0.04 -13.47
N GLN A 69 -17.98 -0.89 -12.71
CA GLN A 69 -17.58 -1.26 -11.34
C GLN A 69 -16.19 -1.91 -11.28
N LEU A 70 -15.86 -2.75 -12.27
CA LEU A 70 -14.56 -3.41 -12.36
C LEU A 70 -13.42 -2.41 -12.58
N SER A 71 -13.66 -1.38 -13.41
CA SER A 71 -12.69 -0.31 -13.68
C SER A 71 -12.42 0.57 -12.44
N GLU A 72 -13.46 0.84 -11.65
CA GLU A 72 -13.31 1.59 -10.40
C GLU A 72 -12.55 0.79 -9.33
N LEU A 73 -12.88 -0.49 -9.17
CA LEU A 73 -12.18 -1.39 -8.25
C LEU A 73 -10.71 -1.57 -8.64
N GLN A 74 -10.41 -1.66 -9.93
CA GLN A 74 -9.04 -1.74 -10.43
C GLN A 74 -8.24 -0.47 -10.13
N THR A 75 -8.86 0.70 -10.27
CA THR A 75 -8.24 1.99 -9.92
C THR A 75 -7.96 2.09 -8.42
N ARG A 76 -8.89 1.63 -7.56
CA ARG A 76 -8.68 1.53 -6.11
C ARG A 76 -7.53 0.59 -5.75
N ALA A 77 -7.47 -0.58 -6.39
CA ALA A 77 -6.40 -1.56 -6.17
C ALA A 77 -5.01 -1.01 -6.50
N GLN A 78 -4.89 -0.11 -7.50
CA GLN A 78 -3.61 0.55 -7.82
C GLN A 78 -3.12 1.43 -6.69
N PHE A 79 -3.97 2.27 -6.09
CA PHE A 79 -3.59 3.12 -4.96
C PHE A 79 -3.16 2.31 -3.73
N GLU A 80 -3.85 1.21 -3.45
CA GLU A 80 -3.49 0.32 -2.34
C GLU A 80 -2.15 -0.39 -2.59
N ARG A 81 -1.91 -0.85 -3.81
CA ARG A 81 -0.62 -1.43 -4.21
C ARG A 81 0.51 -0.41 -4.05
N ASP A 82 0.31 0.81 -4.52
CA ASP A 82 1.34 1.84 -4.47
C ASP A 82 1.67 2.23 -3.01
N ALA A 83 0.67 2.28 -2.12
CA ALA A 83 0.90 2.44 -0.68
C ALA A 83 1.72 1.29 -0.06
N ILE A 84 1.39 0.04 -0.41
CA ILE A 84 2.14 -1.16 0.05
C ILE A 84 3.59 -1.11 -0.43
N VAL A 85 3.84 -0.68 -1.67
CA VAL A 85 5.19 -0.54 -2.23
C VAL A 85 5.97 0.55 -1.49
N CYS A 86 5.36 1.71 -1.21
CA CYS A 86 5.99 2.77 -0.43
C CYS A 86 6.37 2.30 0.98
N TYR A 87 5.46 1.61 1.69
CA TYR A 87 5.76 1.09 3.03
C TYR A 87 6.84 0.00 3.01
N SER A 88 6.83 -0.88 2.02
CA SER A 88 7.87 -1.91 1.86
C SER A 88 9.24 -1.27 1.60
N ALA A 89 9.30 -0.23 0.77
CA ALA A 89 10.51 0.53 0.54
C ALA A 89 10.99 1.25 1.81
N ALA A 90 10.08 1.84 2.59
CA ALA A 90 10.41 2.48 3.87
C ALA A 90 11.05 1.50 4.86
N VAL A 91 10.48 0.29 4.99
CA VAL A 91 11.03 -0.78 5.83
C VAL A 91 12.46 -1.13 5.40
N ALA A 92 12.72 -1.25 4.09
CA ALA A 92 14.07 -1.51 3.59
C ALA A 92 15.07 -0.40 3.99
N PHE A 93 14.67 0.87 3.90
CA PHE A 93 15.51 2.00 4.34
C PHE A 93 15.74 2.02 5.85
N PHE A 94 14.76 1.64 6.68
CA PHE A 94 14.96 1.54 8.13
C PHE A 94 15.90 0.39 8.51
N VAL A 95 15.82 -0.74 7.81
CA VAL A 95 16.78 -1.84 7.98
C VAL A 95 18.19 -1.38 7.61
N LEU A 96 18.35 -0.69 6.48
CA LEU A 96 19.64 -0.09 6.07
C LEU A 96 20.17 0.90 7.11
N THR A 97 19.29 1.73 7.67
CA THR A 97 19.64 2.67 8.74
C THR A 97 20.19 1.92 9.96
N SER A 98 19.53 0.84 10.40
CA SER A 98 20.01 0.03 11.52
C SER A 98 21.38 -0.59 11.25
N ILE A 99 21.63 -1.02 10.00
CA ILE A 99 22.94 -1.56 9.59
C ILE A 99 24.00 -0.46 9.61
N PHE A 100 23.73 0.73 9.07
CA PHE A 100 24.67 1.85 9.06
C PHE A 100 25.00 2.36 10.46
N ILE A 101 24.04 2.38 11.39
CA ILE A 101 24.30 2.67 12.81
C ILE A 101 25.36 1.69 13.34
N GLY A 102 25.18 0.39 13.12
CA GLY A 102 26.11 -0.65 13.58
C GLY A 102 27.53 -0.48 13.01
N PHE A 103 27.64 -0.22 11.71
CA PHE A 103 28.95 0.02 11.10
C PHE A 103 29.59 1.34 11.54
N SER A 104 28.81 2.39 11.79
CA SER A 104 29.35 3.67 12.26
C SER A 104 30.07 3.54 13.61
N VAL A 105 29.53 2.70 14.49
CA VAL A 105 30.08 2.43 15.83
C VAL A 105 31.37 1.61 15.76
N LEU A 106 31.46 0.66 14.82
CA LEU A 106 32.63 -0.22 14.68
C LEU A 106 33.78 0.42 13.89
N GLY A 107 33.47 1.20 12.85
CA GLY A 107 34.45 1.72 11.90
C GLY A 107 34.94 3.15 12.18
N GLY A 108 34.23 3.94 12.99
CA GLY A 108 34.61 5.34 13.28
C GLY A 108 34.56 6.28 12.07
N ILE A 109 33.89 5.89 10.98
CA ILE A 109 33.84 6.64 9.72
C ILE A 109 32.70 7.67 9.78
N GLU A 110 33.03 8.96 9.77
CA GLU A 110 32.03 10.05 9.84
C GLU A 110 31.02 10.04 8.68
N ILE A 111 31.44 9.60 7.48
CA ILE A 111 30.57 9.48 6.29
C ILE A 111 29.37 8.55 6.56
N LEU A 112 29.54 7.50 7.37
CA LEU A 112 28.44 6.59 7.71
C LEU A 112 27.37 7.26 8.57
N GLY A 113 27.73 8.26 9.37
CA GLY A 113 26.77 9.04 10.16
C GLY A 113 25.83 9.83 9.25
N ALA A 114 26.37 10.52 8.25
CA ALA A 114 25.56 11.23 7.25
C ALA A 114 24.66 10.27 6.45
N LEU A 115 25.19 9.10 6.06
CA LEU A 115 24.44 8.09 5.33
C LEU A 115 23.28 7.50 6.16
N THR A 116 23.50 7.30 7.46
CA THR A 116 22.48 6.83 8.41
C THR A 116 21.31 7.83 8.50
N ILE A 117 21.62 9.12 8.65
CA ILE A 117 20.59 10.17 8.75
C ILE A 117 19.84 10.26 7.42
N ALA A 118 20.55 10.21 6.29
CA ALA A 118 19.94 10.26 4.96
C ALA A 118 19.00 9.06 4.72
N SER A 119 19.42 7.82 5.03
CA SER A 119 18.56 6.65 4.85
C SER A 119 17.34 6.68 5.77
N PHE A 120 17.49 7.16 7.01
CA PHE A 120 16.38 7.33 7.93
C PHE A 120 15.35 8.34 7.43
N LEU A 121 15.81 9.49 6.94
CA LEU A 121 14.94 10.56 6.44
C LEU A 121 14.20 10.12 5.17
N VAL A 122 14.89 9.43 4.25
CA VAL A 122 14.25 8.81 3.07
C VAL A 122 13.18 7.80 3.49
N GLY A 123 13.48 6.95 4.47
CA GLY A 123 12.49 6.03 5.05
C GLY A 123 11.25 6.75 5.58
N MET A 124 11.42 7.84 6.33
CA MET A 124 10.30 8.63 6.85
C MET A 124 9.46 9.28 5.74
N LEU A 125 10.09 9.81 4.69
CA LEU A 125 9.39 10.38 3.54
C LEU A 125 8.56 9.32 2.80
N LEU A 126 9.08 8.10 2.67
CA LEU A 126 8.35 6.98 2.07
C LEU A 126 7.15 6.54 2.91
N VAL A 127 7.28 6.52 4.24
CA VAL A 127 6.13 6.30 5.14
C VAL A 127 5.07 7.39 4.92
N LEU A 128 5.48 8.65 4.90
CA LEU A 128 4.54 9.76 4.68
C LEU A 128 3.83 9.63 3.33
N ALA A 129 4.54 9.31 2.26
CA ALA A 129 3.96 9.07 0.94
C ALA A 129 2.95 7.91 0.97
N GLY A 130 3.29 6.79 1.62
CA GLY A 130 2.38 5.66 1.79
C GLY A 130 1.10 6.01 2.55
N VAL A 131 1.21 6.82 3.61
CA VAL A 131 0.05 7.30 4.38
C VAL A 131 -0.82 8.23 3.55
N LEU A 132 -0.23 9.11 2.73
CA LEU A 132 -0.97 9.99 1.83
C LEU A 132 -1.74 9.20 0.77
N PHE A 133 -1.13 8.17 0.17
CA PHE A 133 -1.82 7.30 -0.78
C PHE A 133 -2.99 6.55 -0.13
N ALA A 134 -2.78 5.99 1.08
CA ALA A 134 -3.82 5.33 1.84
C ALA A 134 -4.96 6.29 2.23
N GLY A 135 -4.63 7.53 2.64
CA GLY A 135 -5.61 8.55 2.98
C GLY A 135 -6.42 9.03 1.77
N TRP A 136 -5.77 9.27 0.63
CA TRP A 136 -6.47 9.64 -0.60
C TRP A 136 -7.43 8.57 -1.10
N GLU A 137 -7.03 7.31 -1.01
CA GLU A 137 -7.89 6.19 -1.35
C GLU A 137 -9.10 6.12 -0.39
N ALA A 138 -8.91 6.30 0.92
CA ALA A 138 -10.02 6.36 1.87
C ALA A 138 -11.02 7.49 1.57
N VAL A 139 -10.54 8.70 1.22
CA VAL A 139 -11.38 9.85 0.87
C VAL A 139 -12.16 9.62 -0.43
N LYS A 140 -11.50 9.10 -1.48
CA LYS A 140 -12.19 8.72 -2.73
C LYS A 140 -13.20 7.61 -2.48
N GLY A 141 -12.86 6.67 -1.59
CA GLY A 141 -13.71 5.58 -1.16
C GLY A 141 -15.06 6.07 -0.61
N TYR A 142 -14.99 7.05 0.29
CA TYR A 142 -16.17 7.66 0.92
C TYR A 142 -17.02 8.47 -0.06
N ARG A 143 -16.39 9.19 -1.01
CA ARG A 143 -17.11 10.02 -1.97
C ARG A 143 -18.03 9.20 -2.90
N ILE A 144 -17.61 8.01 -3.30
CA ILE A 144 -18.40 7.12 -4.17
C ILE A 144 -19.66 6.65 -3.44
N ILE A 145 -19.53 6.21 -2.18
CA ILE A 145 -20.68 5.75 -1.36
C ILE A 145 -21.71 6.88 -1.16
N CYS A 146 -21.24 8.11 -0.97
CA CYS A 146 -22.13 9.25 -0.77
C CYS A 146 -22.91 9.61 -2.05
N LEU A 147 -22.32 9.41 -3.23
CA LEU A 147 -22.99 9.59 -4.52
C LEU A 147 -24.02 8.49 -4.78
N ASP A 148 -23.71 7.24 -4.43
CA ASP A 148 -24.64 6.12 -4.56
C ASP A 148 -25.90 6.31 -3.70
N MET A 149 -25.76 6.81 -2.47
CA MET A 149 -26.90 7.10 -1.59
C MET A 149 -27.77 8.29 -2.03
N GLN A 150 -27.27 9.18 -2.90
CA GLN A 150 -28.03 10.32 -3.41
C GLN A 150 -28.81 10.01 -4.69
N ASN A 151 -28.49 8.90 -5.36
CA ASN A 151 -29.13 8.46 -6.60
C ASN A 151 -30.23 7.41 -6.38
N GLU A 152 -30.54 7.08 -5.12
CA GLU A 152 -31.67 6.25 -4.68
C GLU A 152 -32.82 7.12 -4.14
#